data_AF-A0A838D0E4-F1
#
_entry.id   AF-A0A838D0E4-F1
#
_cell.length_a   1.000
_cell.length_b   1.000
_cell.length_c   1.000
_cell.angle_alpha   90.00
_cell.angle_beta   90.00
_cell.angle_gamma   90.00
#
_symmetry.space_group_name_H-M   'P 1'
#
loop_
_entity.id
_entity.type
_entity.pdbx_description
1 polymer ?
#
loop_
_entity_poly.entity_id
_entity_poly.type
_entity_poly.pdbx_seq_one_letter_code
_entity_poly.pdbx_strand_id
1 'polypeptide(L)'
;MEKFLIDGGAPLSGVVTPAGNKNAALPILAASLLTEDEVVLRNVPRIKDVEAMVAILEALGVRVAWLGENDVSLCAADLTADGVEVPRDLAERIRASFLLAGPLLARFGRIVMPPPGGDVIGRRRLDPHLDAFRALGAKFAHSRDIELLAPGGLRAGDVFMDEPSVMATENALLAAARTPGQTVIGNAACEPHVQDLARMLVTMGADIQGIGSNVLTVAGSVELHGCDHTIGPDHIEIGSFMALAGVTGGEVRIKDTMPADLRMIRLVFDRIGLRSELEGDDVLVPGGQQLVVARDVGEHKIKVQDGPWPAFPADLTSIVVALATQSRGSVLIHEWMFENRLVFTDKLVAMGADITLCDPHRVIVTGPSR
;
A
#
# COMPACT_ATOMS: atom_id res chain seq x y z
N MET A 1 15.23 22.98 -6.66
CA MET A 1 14.24 22.25 -5.84
C MET A 1 12.90 22.86 -6.12
N GLU A 2 11.96 22.07 -6.61
CA GLU A 2 10.58 22.51 -6.89
C GLU A 2 9.87 22.89 -5.58
N LYS A 3 8.86 23.76 -5.67
CA LYS A 3 8.06 24.22 -4.52
C LYS A 3 6.61 24.38 -4.93
N PHE A 4 5.69 24.03 -4.04
CA PHE A 4 4.28 24.38 -4.16
C PHE A 4 4.02 25.73 -3.48
N LEU A 5 3.39 26.66 -4.20
CA LEU A 5 2.86 27.91 -3.66
C LEU A 5 1.34 27.78 -3.62
N ILE A 6 0.75 27.80 -2.43
CA ILE A 6 -0.68 27.60 -2.22
C ILE A 6 -1.25 28.91 -1.66
N ASP A 7 -2.23 29.48 -2.35
CA ASP A 7 -3.07 30.58 -1.84
C ASP A 7 -4.40 29.99 -1.36
N GLY A 8 -4.66 30.09 -0.06
CA GLY A 8 -5.77 29.40 0.61
C GLY A 8 -7.09 30.16 0.56
N GLY A 9 -8.16 29.54 1.09
CA GLY A 9 -9.47 30.19 1.28
C GLY A 9 -10.48 29.97 0.15
N ALA A 10 -10.13 29.20 -0.89
CA ALA A 10 -11.06 28.80 -1.95
C ALA A 10 -11.72 27.44 -1.63
N PRO A 11 -13.07 27.35 -1.61
CA PRO A 11 -13.75 26.06 -1.53
C PRO A 11 -13.53 25.28 -2.82
N LEU A 12 -13.16 24.00 -2.69
CA LEU A 12 -12.96 23.14 -3.85
C LEU A 12 -14.27 22.50 -4.27
N SER A 13 -14.65 22.65 -5.54
CA SER A 13 -15.83 21.99 -6.09
C SER A 13 -15.53 21.28 -7.40
N GLY A 14 -16.12 20.10 -7.58
CA GLY A 14 -16.02 19.37 -8.83
C GLY A 14 -16.01 17.86 -8.70
N VAL A 15 -15.51 17.23 -9.75
CA VAL A 15 -15.45 15.78 -9.90
C VAL A 15 -13.99 15.38 -10.12
N VAL A 16 -13.52 14.36 -9.40
CA VAL A 16 -12.19 13.78 -9.56
C VAL A 16 -12.31 12.27 -9.68
N THR A 17 -11.49 11.67 -10.54
CA THR A 17 -11.29 10.22 -10.60
C THR A 17 -9.92 9.93 -9.99
N PRO A 18 -9.82 9.09 -8.94
CA PRO A 18 -8.54 8.74 -8.34
C PRO A 18 -7.71 7.89 -9.31
N ALA A 19 -6.39 8.00 -9.19
CA ALA A 19 -5.47 7.11 -9.87
C ALA A 19 -5.53 5.69 -9.26
N GLY A 20 -4.95 4.72 -9.95
CA GLY A 20 -4.75 3.40 -9.37
C GLY A 20 -3.81 3.44 -8.17
N ASN A 21 -4.04 2.52 -7.24
CA ASN A 21 -3.31 2.43 -6.00
C ASN A 21 -1.84 2.08 -6.24
N LYS A 22 -0.93 2.98 -5.86
CA LYS A 22 0.52 2.72 -5.97
C LYS A 22 0.94 1.45 -5.23
N ASN A 23 0.44 1.26 -4.01
CA ASN A 23 0.80 0.14 -3.15
C ASN A 23 0.26 -1.19 -3.71
N ALA A 24 -0.78 -1.18 -4.54
CA ALA A 24 -1.20 -2.35 -5.32
C ALA A 24 -0.37 -2.53 -6.59
N ALA A 25 -0.07 -1.44 -7.31
CA ALA A 25 0.67 -1.48 -8.56
C ALA A 25 2.07 -2.09 -8.40
N LEU A 26 2.80 -1.78 -7.33
CA LEU A 26 4.16 -2.28 -7.11
C LEU A 26 4.27 -3.82 -7.01
N PRO A 27 3.51 -4.52 -6.14
CA PRO A 27 3.54 -5.97 -6.10
C PRO A 27 2.91 -6.62 -7.33
N ILE A 28 1.89 -5.99 -7.95
CA ILE A 28 1.27 -6.48 -9.19
C ILE A 28 2.25 -6.41 -10.38
N LEU A 29 3.06 -5.35 -10.47
CA LEU A 29 4.17 -5.29 -11.43
C LEU A 29 5.17 -6.42 -11.19
N ALA A 30 5.52 -6.72 -9.93
CA ALA A 30 6.38 -7.85 -9.61
C ALA A 30 5.74 -9.21 -9.96
N ALA A 31 4.41 -9.35 -9.86
CA ALA A 31 3.69 -10.57 -10.23
C ALA A 31 3.84 -10.93 -11.72
N SER A 32 4.09 -9.95 -12.60
CA SER A 32 4.38 -10.21 -14.03
C SER A 32 5.58 -11.14 -14.24
N LEU A 33 6.49 -11.18 -13.27
CA LEU A 33 7.63 -12.09 -13.30
C LEU A 33 7.24 -13.55 -13.14
N LEU A 34 6.01 -13.90 -12.74
CA LEU A 34 5.59 -15.29 -12.47
C LEU A 34 5.22 -16.11 -13.72
N THR A 35 5.10 -15.44 -14.88
CA THR A 35 4.75 -16.03 -16.18
C THR A 35 5.72 -15.63 -17.29
N GLU A 36 5.69 -16.39 -18.37
CA GLU A 36 6.30 -16.02 -19.65
C GLU A 36 5.28 -15.34 -20.58
N ASP A 37 4.00 -15.61 -20.37
CA ASP A 37 2.88 -14.99 -21.07
C ASP A 37 2.81 -13.47 -20.83
N GLU A 38 2.11 -12.77 -21.72
CA GLU A 38 1.87 -11.32 -21.60
C GLU A 38 0.92 -11.01 -20.44
N VAL A 39 1.29 -10.02 -19.62
CA VAL A 39 0.46 -9.43 -18.58
C VAL A 39 0.17 -7.98 -18.94
N VAL A 40 -1.10 -7.62 -19.04
CA VAL A 40 -1.56 -6.25 -19.30
C VAL A 40 -2.12 -5.68 -18.01
N LEU A 41 -1.55 -4.57 -17.55
CA LEU A 41 -2.01 -3.85 -16.37
C LEU A 41 -2.66 -2.53 -16.78
N ARG A 42 -3.88 -2.30 -16.30
CA ARG A 42 -4.64 -1.07 -16.51
C ARG A 42 -4.62 -0.20 -15.25
N ASN A 43 -4.77 1.11 -15.43
CA ASN A 43 -4.84 2.07 -14.33
C ASN A 43 -3.58 2.09 -13.42
N VAL A 44 -2.41 1.84 -13.99
CA VAL A 44 -1.12 1.92 -13.29
C VAL A 44 -0.70 3.39 -13.13
N PRO A 45 -0.52 3.91 -11.90
CA PRO A 45 -0.16 5.31 -11.70
C PRO A 45 1.27 5.60 -12.16
N ARG A 46 1.46 6.60 -13.02
CA ARG A 46 2.78 7.05 -13.49
C ARG A 46 3.48 7.98 -12.51
N ILE A 47 4.05 7.37 -11.48
CA ILE A 47 4.83 8.07 -10.46
C ILE A 47 6.21 7.45 -10.30
N LYS A 48 7.14 8.20 -9.71
CA LYS A 48 8.56 7.83 -9.62
C LYS A 48 8.82 6.42 -9.09
N ASP A 49 8.04 5.97 -8.11
CA ASP A 49 8.20 4.63 -7.54
C ASP A 49 7.85 3.53 -8.57
N VAL A 50 6.77 3.74 -9.33
CA VAL A 50 6.33 2.83 -10.39
C VAL A 50 7.31 2.86 -11.57
N GLU A 51 7.76 4.05 -11.98
CA GLU A 51 8.78 4.20 -13.02
C GLU A 51 10.09 3.50 -12.63
N ALA A 52 10.50 3.61 -11.36
CA ALA A 52 11.66 2.90 -10.85
C ALA A 52 11.47 1.38 -10.86
N MET A 53 10.29 0.88 -10.48
CA MET A 53 9.98 -0.55 -10.55
C MET A 53 10.00 -1.06 -12.00
N VAL A 54 9.38 -0.33 -12.92
CA VAL A 54 9.40 -0.64 -14.36
C VAL A 54 10.84 -0.68 -14.89
N ALA A 55 11.66 0.31 -14.54
CA ALA A 55 13.06 0.34 -14.94
C ALA A 55 13.86 -0.87 -14.40
N ILE A 56 13.55 -1.36 -13.20
CA ILE A 56 14.16 -2.59 -12.67
C ILE A 56 13.72 -3.80 -13.50
N LEU A 57 12.43 -3.93 -13.81
CA LEU A 57 11.90 -5.03 -14.62
C LEU A 57 12.53 -5.04 -16.02
N GLU A 58 12.63 -3.88 -16.68
CA GLU A 58 13.32 -3.74 -17.97
C GLU A 58 14.79 -4.16 -17.88
N ALA A 59 15.50 -3.75 -16.83
CA ALA A 59 16.91 -4.09 -16.61
C ALA A 59 17.12 -5.60 -16.34
N LEU A 60 16.12 -6.28 -15.77
CA LEU A 60 16.12 -7.74 -15.63
C LEU A 60 15.85 -8.45 -16.97
N GLY A 61 15.37 -7.75 -18.00
CA GLY A 61 15.06 -8.31 -19.32
C GLY A 61 13.56 -8.53 -19.58
N VAL A 62 12.68 -7.96 -18.74
CA VAL A 62 11.23 -7.94 -19.02
C VAL A 62 10.98 -6.96 -20.16
N ARG A 63 10.24 -7.39 -21.19
CA ARG A 63 9.77 -6.47 -22.23
C ARG A 63 8.62 -5.66 -21.67
N VAL A 64 8.76 -4.34 -21.64
CA VAL A 64 7.73 -3.42 -21.15
C VAL A 64 7.29 -2.49 -22.26
N ALA A 65 5.97 -2.31 -22.41
CA ALA A 65 5.38 -1.39 -23.37
C ALA A 65 4.21 -0.65 -22.74
N TRP A 66 4.29 0.67 -22.68
CA TRP A 66 3.14 1.50 -22.30
C TRP A 66 2.14 1.58 -23.46
N LEU A 67 0.88 1.19 -23.20
CA LEU A 67 -0.20 1.12 -24.19
C LEU A 67 -1.10 2.37 -24.20
N GLY A 68 -0.90 3.27 -23.24
CA GLY A 68 -1.70 4.48 -23.05
C GLY A 68 -1.05 5.38 -22.03
N GLU A 69 -1.84 6.16 -21.28
CA GLU A 69 -1.32 6.98 -20.19
C GLU A 69 -1.08 6.16 -18.92
N ASN A 70 -1.95 5.22 -18.57
CA ASN A 70 -1.84 4.44 -17.33
C ASN A 70 -1.93 2.93 -17.59
N ASP A 71 -1.68 2.49 -18.83
CA ASP A 71 -1.76 1.08 -19.21
C ASP A 71 -0.38 0.59 -19.64
N VAL A 72 0.04 -0.58 -19.15
CA VAL A 72 1.35 -1.17 -19.43
C VAL A 72 1.23 -2.66 -19.70
N SER A 73 1.87 -3.13 -20.77
CA SER A 73 2.09 -4.54 -21.08
C SER A 73 3.49 -4.96 -20.61
N LEU A 74 3.57 -6.13 -19.99
CA LEU A 74 4.80 -6.75 -19.50
C LEU A 74 4.89 -8.20 -20.00
N CYS A 75 6.07 -8.61 -20.45
CA CYS A 75 6.33 -10.01 -20.84
C CYS A 75 7.74 -10.43 -20.39
N ALA A 76 7.80 -11.40 -19.47
CA ALA A 76 9.02 -11.92 -18.86
C ALA A 76 9.48 -13.26 -19.49
N ALA A 77 9.19 -13.46 -20.78
CA ALA A 77 9.57 -14.66 -21.53
C ALA A 77 11.08 -14.79 -21.75
N ASP A 78 11.79 -13.67 -21.89
CA ASP A 78 13.22 -13.63 -22.19
C ASP A 78 14.10 -13.67 -20.93
N LEU A 79 13.48 -13.76 -19.75
CA LEU A 79 14.16 -13.78 -18.45
C LEU A 79 14.80 -15.15 -18.20
N THR A 80 16.08 -15.15 -17.86
CA THR A 80 16.84 -16.39 -17.60
C THR A 80 17.28 -16.48 -16.14
N ALA A 81 17.67 -17.67 -15.70
CA ALA A 81 18.21 -17.89 -14.36
C ALA A 81 19.50 -17.08 -14.08
N ASP A 82 20.19 -16.57 -15.10
CA ASP A 82 21.35 -15.68 -14.97
C ASP A 82 20.93 -14.21 -14.78
N GLY A 83 19.69 -13.84 -15.12
CA GLY A 83 19.08 -12.52 -14.90
C GLY A 83 18.47 -12.31 -13.50
N VAL A 84 19.01 -12.97 -12.48
CA VAL A 84 18.47 -12.96 -11.09
C VAL A 84 19.26 -12.05 -10.15
N GLU A 85 20.13 -11.19 -10.70
CA GLU A 85 20.84 -10.16 -9.96
C GLU A 85 20.17 -8.81 -10.20
N VAL A 86 19.60 -8.22 -9.15
CA VAL A 86 18.89 -6.93 -9.24
C VAL A 86 19.91 -5.78 -9.25
N PRO A 87 19.88 -4.87 -10.25
CA PRO A 87 20.81 -3.74 -10.29
C PRO A 87 20.71 -2.85 -9.05
N ARG A 88 21.85 -2.64 -8.39
CA ARG A 88 21.91 -1.91 -7.12
C ARG A 88 21.43 -0.48 -7.20
N ASP A 89 21.88 0.25 -8.22
CA ASP A 89 21.56 1.65 -8.39
C ASP A 89 20.06 1.89 -8.62
N LEU A 90 19.33 0.87 -9.07
CA LEU A 90 17.87 0.90 -9.21
C LEU A 90 17.17 0.43 -7.93
N ALA A 91 17.62 -0.68 -7.34
CA ALA A 91 17.03 -1.24 -6.12
C ALA A 91 17.13 -0.29 -4.91
N GLU A 92 18.19 0.50 -4.80
CA GLU A 92 18.35 1.49 -3.73
C GLU A 92 17.41 2.71 -3.88
N ARG A 93 16.78 2.90 -5.05
CA ARG A 93 15.82 4.01 -5.29
C ARG A 93 14.47 3.77 -4.64
N ILE A 94 14.05 2.51 -4.55
CA ILE A 94 12.73 2.14 -4.03
C ILE A 94 12.81 0.95 -3.08
N ARG A 95 12.18 1.07 -1.91
CA ARG A 95 12.09 -0.05 -0.96
C ARG A 95 11.36 -1.26 -1.55
N ALA A 96 10.37 -1.00 -2.39
CA ALA A 96 9.52 -2.00 -3.03
C ALA A 96 10.28 -2.94 -3.99
N SER A 97 11.53 -2.65 -4.34
CA SER A 97 12.39 -3.57 -5.10
C SER A 97 12.50 -4.96 -4.46
N PHE A 98 12.28 -5.08 -3.14
CA PHE A 98 12.27 -6.37 -2.44
C PHE A 98 11.07 -7.26 -2.78
N LEU A 99 10.04 -6.75 -3.47
CA LEU A 99 8.93 -7.57 -3.99
C LEU A 99 9.35 -8.49 -5.15
N LEU A 100 10.52 -8.24 -5.76
CA LEU A 100 11.07 -9.09 -6.81
C LEU A 100 11.59 -10.44 -6.26
N ALA A 101 11.84 -10.51 -4.94
CA ALA A 101 12.37 -11.70 -4.29
C ALA A 101 11.43 -12.91 -4.41
N GLY A 102 10.15 -12.74 -4.06
CA GLY A 102 9.15 -13.80 -4.14
C GLY A 102 9.06 -14.49 -5.52
N PRO A 103 8.77 -13.74 -6.61
CA PRO A 103 8.56 -14.35 -7.92
C PRO A 103 9.84 -14.92 -8.54
N LEU A 104 10.99 -14.26 -8.39
CA LEU A 104 12.26 -14.77 -8.91
C LEU A 104 12.74 -16.02 -8.16
N LEU A 105 12.55 -16.06 -6.83
CA LEU A 105 12.86 -17.24 -6.03
C LEU A 105 11.94 -18.41 -6.39
N ALA A 106 10.66 -18.17 -6.66
CA ALA A 106 9.72 -19.22 -7.07
C ALA A 106 10.02 -19.77 -8.47
N ARG A 107 10.40 -18.93 -9.44
CA ARG A 107 10.72 -19.38 -10.81
C ARG A 107 12.10 -19.99 -10.96
N PHE A 108 13.12 -19.38 -10.38
CA PHE A 108 14.52 -19.73 -10.64
C PHE A 108 15.23 -20.37 -9.46
N GLY A 109 14.59 -20.41 -8.29
CA GLY A 109 15.16 -20.99 -7.08
C GLY A 109 16.33 -20.19 -6.51
N ARG A 110 16.66 -19.02 -7.06
CA ARG A 110 17.70 -18.13 -6.54
C ARG A 110 17.41 -16.67 -6.89
N ILE A 111 17.87 -15.76 -6.03
CA ILE A 111 17.95 -14.32 -6.32
C ILE A 111 19.09 -13.70 -5.50
N VAL A 112 19.79 -12.76 -6.08
CA VAL A 112 20.74 -11.88 -5.38
C VAL A 112 20.25 -10.46 -5.51
N MET A 113 20.05 -9.79 -4.38
CA MET A 113 19.60 -8.41 -4.40
C MET A 113 20.20 -7.59 -3.26
N PRO A 114 20.45 -6.30 -3.48
CA PRO A 114 20.96 -5.44 -2.43
C PRO A 114 19.88 -5.16 -1.38
N PRO A 115 20.30 -4.72 -0.18
CA PRO A 115 19.35 -4.23 0.81
C PRO A 115 18.48 -3.12 0.20
N PRO A 116 17.17 -3.14 0.44
CA PRO A 116 16.26 -2.15 -0.13
C PRO A 116 16.54 -0.76 0.46
N GLY A 117 16.52 0.26 -0.40
CA GLY A 117 16.69 1.66 0.00
C GLY A 117 15.38 2.40 0.24
N GLY A 118 15.42 3.74 0.12
CA GLY A 118 14.24 4.57 -0.15
C GLY A 118 13.26 4.84 1.00
N ASP A 119 13.64 4.77 2.27
CA ASP A 119 12.68 5.08 3.36
C ASP A 119 13.30 5.66 4.64
N VAL A 120 12.70 6.71 5.19
CA VAL A 120 13.15 7.45 6.38
C VAL A 120 12.06 7.53 7.47
N ILE A 121 10.93 6.83 7.34
CA ILE A 121 9.80 6.95 8.28
C ILE A 121 9.94 6.12 9.58
N GLY A 122 10.97 5.28 9.69
CA GLY A 122 11.25 4.45 10.86
C GLY A 122 12.03 3.17 10.53
N ARG A 123 12.27 2.32 11.52
CA ARG A 123 12.91 1.00 11.30
C ARG A 123 11.93 0.04 10.62
N ARG A 124 12.21 -0.35 9.38
CA ARG A 124 11.42 -1.35 8.64
C ARG A 124 12.20 -2.64 8.45
N ARG A 125 11.80 -3.67 9.20
CA ARG A 125 12.45 -5.01 9.24
C ARG A 125 12.29 -5.74 7.91
N LEU A 126 13.25 -6.62 7.61
CA LEU A 126 13.14 -7.59 6.51
C LEU A 126 12.88 -9.01 7.03
N ASP A 127 13.04 -9.22 8.33
CA ASP A 127 12.84 -10.51 9.00
C ASP A 127 11.53 -11.19 8.60
N PRO A 128 10.36 -10.53 8.55
CA PRO A 128 9.11 -11.21 8.18
C PRO A 128 9.15 -11.81 6.76
N HIS A 129 9.84 -11.17 5.83
CA HIS A 129 10.00 -11.68 4.47
C HIS A 129 10.95 -12.89 4.44
N LEU A 130 12.09 -12.75 5.11
CA LEU A 130 13.12 -13.78 5.17
C LEU A 130 12.60 -15.04 5.89
N ASP A 131 11.80 -14.85 6.93
CA ASP A 131 11.15 -15.91 7.68
C ASP A 131 10.07 -16.60 6.84
N ALA A 132 9.29 -15.85 6.05
CA ALA A 132 8.34 -16.41 5.10
C ALA A 132 9.03 -17.28 4.03
N PHE A 133 10.11 -16.79 3.41
CA PHE A 133 10.87 -17.59 2.45
C PHE A 133 11.51 -18.82 3.10
N ARG A 134 12.01 -18.70 4.33
CA ARG A 134 12.59 -19.83 5.07
C ARG A 134 11.55 -20.90 5.39
N ALA A 135 10.34 -20.50 5.76
CA ALA A 135 9.21 -21.40 5.97
C ALA A 135 8.86 -22.17 4.68
N LEU A 136 9.06 -21.56 3.51
CA LEU A 136 8.93 -22.20 2.20
C LEU A 136 10.21 -22.95 1.74
N GLY A 137 11.18 -23.16 2.63
CA GLY A 137 12.38 -23.96 2.36
C GLY A 137 13.58 -23.20 1.77
N ALA A 138 13.50 -21.87 1.65
CA ALA A 138 14.64 -21.07 1.22
C ALA A 138 15.70 -20.94 2.32
N LYS A 139 16.94 -20.71 1.87
CA LYS A 139 18.09 -20.33 2.69
C LYS A 139 18.47 -18.92 2.28
N PHE A 140 19.00 -18.16 3.23
CA PHE A 140 19.50 -16.83 2.95
C PHE A 140 20.90 -16.66 3.52
N ALA A 141 21.72 -15.88 2.84
CA ALA A 141 22.98 -15.37 3.33
C ALA A 141 22.95 -13.85 3.21
N HIS A 142 23.52 -13.18 4.20
CA HIS A 142 23.67 -11.73 4.17
C HIS A 142 25.12 -11.38 4.37
N SER A 143 25.73 -10.82 3.34
CA SER A 143 27.08 -10.26 3.39
C SER A 143 27.00 -8.76 3.04
N ARG A 144 27.31 -8.41 1.79
CA ARG A 144 27.02 -7.11 1.20
C ARG A 144 25.59 -7.06 0.64
N ASP A 145 25.19 -8.16 0.01
CA ASP A 145 23.87 -8.35 -0.59
C ASP A 145 23.10 -9.44 0.13
N ILE A 146 21.81 -9.50 -0.16
CA ILE A 146 20.90 -10.54 0.33
C ILE A 146 20.83 -11.60 -0.77
N GLU A 147 21.40 -12.77 -0.47
CA GLU A 147 21.37 -13.93 -1.35
C GLU A 147 20.29 -14.87 -0.84
N LEU A 148 19.30 -15.18 -1.67
CA LEU A 148 18.23 -16.15 -1.38
C LEU A 148 18.38 -17.35 -2.31
N LEU A 149 18.30 -18.55 -1.75
CA LEU A 149 18.45 -19.81 -2.47
C LEU A 149 17.39 -20.82 -1.98
N ALA A 150 16.66 -21.43 -2.89
CA ALA A 150 15.73 -22.52 -2.64
C ALA A 150 16.24 -23.80 -3.36
N PRO A 151 17.14 -24.59 -2.72
CA PRO A 151 17.69 -25.79 -3.36
C PRO A 151 16.59 -26.81 -3.66
N GLY A 152 16.37 -27.09 -4.95
CA GLY A 152 15.30 -27.97 -5.39
C GLY A 152 13.91 -27.30 -5.44
N GLY A 153 13.87 -25.96 -5.44
CA GLY A 153 12.65 -25.16 -5.46
C GLY A 153 12.08 -24.86 -4.08
N LEU A 154 11.14 -23.91 -4.04
CA LEU A 154 10.33 -23.63 -2.87
C LEU A 154 9.38 -24.81 -2.58
N ARG A 155 8.94 -24.91 -1.32
CA ARG A 155 8.04 -25.97 -0.85
C ARG A 155 6.85 -25.34 -0.16
N ALA A 156 5.66 -25.83 -0.49
CA ALA A 156 4.45 -25.40 0.18
C ALA A 156 4.47 -25.81 1.66
N GLY A 157 3.85 -24.99 2.52
CA GLY A 157 3.89 -25.22 3.97
C GLY A 157 3.14 -24.15 4.77
N ASP A 158 3.45 -24.07 6.06
CA ASP A 158 2.87 -23.08 6.98
C ASP A 158 3.82 -21.89 7.14
N VAL A 159 3.35 -20.70 6.77
CA VAL A 159 4.04 -19.42 6.91
C VAL A 159 3.28 -18.60 7.95
N PHE A 160 3.82 -18.48 9.16
CA PHE A 160 3.24 -17.64 10.20
C PHE A 160 4.10 -16.41 10.46
N MET A 161 3.56 -15.21 10.22
CA MET A 161 4.31 -13.96 10.39
C MET A 161 4.26 -13.48 11.84
N ASP A 162 5.37 -12.95 12.34
CA ASP A 162 5.45 -12.36 13.68
C ASP A 162 4.74 -11.00 13.77
N GLU A 163 4.59 -10.30 12.64
CA GLU A 163 3.81 -9.08 12.46
C GLU A 163 3.04 -9.14 11.12
N PRO A 164 1.85 -8.51 11.02
CA PRO A 164 1.09 -8.43 9.76
C PRO A 164 1.74 -7.44 8.79
N SER A 165 2.94 -7.79 8.31
CA SER A 165 3.70 -6.98 7.36
C SER A 165 3.10 -7.11 5.95
N VAL A 166 2.65 -5.97 5.41
CA VAL A 166 2.08 -5.84 4.06
C VAL A 166 2.99 -6.46 3.01
N MET A 167 4.20 -5.93 2.87
CA MET A 167 5.11 -6.33 1.80
C MET A 167 5.68 -7.75 2.00
N ALA A 168 5.71 -8.25 3.24
CA ALA A 168 6.05 -9.64 3.51
C ALA A 168 4.91 -10.57 3.09
N THR A 169 3.66 -10.20 3.36
CA THR A 169 2.46 -10.93 2.91
C THR A 169 2.41 -11.00 1.38
N GLU A 170 2.68 -9.89 0.70
CA GLU A 170 2.78 -9.83 -0.77
C GLU A 170 3.88 -10.74 -1.31
N ASN A 171 5.08 -10.71 -0.73
CA ASN A 171 6.17 -11.61 -1.11
C ASN A 171 5.83 -13.09 -0.89
N ALA A 172 5.20 -13.40 0.24
CA ALA A 172 4.76 -14.75 0.56
C ALA A 172 3.70 -15.23 -0.44
N LEU A 173 2.75 -14.37 -0.82
CA LEU A 173 1.74 -14.64 -1.85
C LEU A 173 2.38 -14.89 -3.22
N LEU A 174 3.27 -14.00 -3.67
CA LEU A 174 3.99 -14.13 -4.94
C LEU A 174 4.77 -15.45 -5.00
N ALA A 175 5.46 -15.81 -3.92
CA ALA A 175 6.20 -17.05 -3.83
C ALA A 175 5.29 -18.28 -3.80
N ALA A 176 4.25 -18.26 -2.95
CA ALA A 176 3.33 -19.36 -2.76
C ALA A 176 2.49 -19.67 -4.02
N ALA A 177 2.08 -18.66 -4.78
CA ALA A 177 1.25 -18.84 -5.98
C ALA A 177 1.92 -19.72 -7.05
N ARG A 178 3.25 -19.68 -7.14
CA ARG A 178 4.07 -20.47 -8.07
C ARG A 178 4.79 -21.65 -7.39
N THR A 179 4.38 -21.99 -6.16
CA THR A 179 4.93 -23.12 -5.40
C THR A 179 3.87 -24.23 -5.30
N PRO A 180 4.07 -25.39 -5.97
CA PRO A 180 3.08 -26.46 -5.97
C PRO A 180 2.73 -26.97 -4.58
N GLY A 181 1.42 -27.11 -4.32
CA GLY A 181 0.88 -27.59 -3.06
C GLY A 181 0.21 -26.48 -2.26
N GLN A 182 -0.27 -26.84 -1.08
CA GLN A 182 -1.03 -25.92 -0.23
C GLN A 182 -0.11 -25.20 0.75
N THR A 183 -0.06 -23.87 0.65
CA THR A 183 0.59 -22.98 1.60
C THR A 183 -0.46 -22.24 2.41
N VAL A 184 -0.27 -22.14 3.72
CA VAL A 184 -1.10 -21.30 4.61
C VAL A 184 -0.25 -20.14 5.08
N ILE A 185 -0.73 -18.92 4.88
CA ILE A 185 -0.08 -17.69 5.32
C ILE A 185 -0.91 -17.11 6.45
N GLY A 186 -0.44 -17.27 7.68
CA GLY A 186 -1.10 -16.81 8.91
C GLY A 186 -0.53 -15.48 9.43
N ASN A 187 -1.38 -14.75 10.15
CA ASN A 187 -1.11 -13.36 10.55
C ASN A 187 -0.80 -12.46 9.33
N ALA A 188 -1.45 -12.75 8.20
CA ALA A 188 -1.31 -12.02 6.95
C ALA A 188 -1.87 -10.60 7.07
N ALA A 189 -1.27 -9.68 6.34
CA ALA A 189 -1.76 -8.33 6.17
C ALA A 189 -3.03 -8.35 5.28
N CYS A 190 -4.03 -7.53 5.63
CA CYS A 190 -5.38 -7.61 5.04
C CYS A 190 -5.69 -6.44 4.09
N GLU A 191 -4.72 -5.58 3.81
CA GLU A 191 -4.89 -4.31 3.13
C GLU A 191 -5.49 -4.48 1.73
N PRO A 192 -6.27 -3.50 1.23
CA PRO A 192 -6.90 -3.61 -0.09
C PRO A 192 -5.93 -3.93 -1.24
N HIS A 193 -4.70 -3.41 -1.18
CA HIS A 193 -3.68 -3.68 -2.18
C HIS A 193 -3.13 -5.12 -2.13
N VAL A 194 -3.07 -5.74 -0.95
CA VAL A 194 -2.75 -7.18 -0.81
C VAL A 194 -3.88 -8.03 -1.41
N GLN A 195 -5.13 -7.61 -1.20
CA GLN A 195 -6.29 -8.28 -1.79
C GLN A 195 -6.29 -8.15 -3.33
N ASP A 196 -5.89 -7.00 -3.86
CA ASP A 196 -5.81 -6.75 -5.30
C ASP A 196 -4.76 -7.66 -5.97
N LEU A 197 -3.57 -7.75 -5.36
CA LEU A 197 -2.54 -8.72 -5.77
C LEU A 197 -3.10 -10.15 -5.76
N ALA A 198 -3.76 -10.57 -4.67
CA ALA A 198 -4.32 -11.92 -4.57
C ALA A 198 -5.36 -12.19 -5.67
N ARG A 199 -6.22 -11.21 -5.99
CA ARG A 199 -7.18 -11.33 -7.10
C ARG A 199 -6.47 -11.47 -8.45
N MET A 200 -5.42 -10.69 -8.70
CA MET A 200 -4.61 -10.83 -9.91
C MET A 200 -4.01 -12.24 -10.00
N LEU A 201 -3.39 -12.74 -8.93
CA LEU A 201 -2.82 -14.10 -8.89
C LEU A 201 -3.88 -15.18 -9.18
N VAL A 202 -5.12 -14.99 -8.72
CA VAL A 202 -6.25 -15.86 -9.09
C VAL A 202 -6.55 -15.80 -10.59
N THR A 203 -6.57 -14.61 -11.19
CA THR A 203 -6.74 -14.48 -12.66
C THR A 203 -5.60 -15.13 -13.45
N MET A 204 -4.39 -15.17 -12.88
CA MET A 204 -3.23 -15.86 -13.45
C MET A 204 -3.28 -17.38 -13.26
N GLY A 205 -4.25 -17.92 -12.50
CA GLY A 205 -4.48 -19.35 -12.34
C GLY A 205 -4.11 -19.94 -10.97
N ALA A 206 -3.76 -19.11 -9.98
CA ALA A 206 -3.62 -19.59 -8.59
C ALA A 206 -5.00 -19.81 -7.95
N ASP A 207 -5.10 -20.72 -6.97
CA ASP A 207 -6.28 -20.83 -6.10
C ASP A 207 -5.93 -20.24 -4.72
N ILE A 208 -6.58 -19.11 -4.38
CA ILE A 208 -6.33 -18.35 -3.16
C ILE A 208 -7.64 -18.14 -2.41
N GLN A 209 -7.70 -18.69 -1.20
CA GLN A 209 -8.83 -18.54 -0.27
C GLN A 209 -8.47 -17.62 0.89
N GLY A 210 -9.49 -16.99 1.48
CA GLY A 210 -9.32 -16.10 2.63
C GLY A 210 -8.89 -14.67 2.28
N ILE A 211 -8.98 -14.26 1.01
CA ILE A 211 -8.65 -12.90 0.56
C ILE A 211 -9.37 -11.85 1.42
N GLY A 212 -8.59 -10.95 2.03
CA GLY A 212 -9.09 -9.92 2.95
C GLY A 212 -9.18 -10.36 4.41
N SER A 213 -8.72 -11.56 4.74
CA SER A 213 -8.55 -12.04 6.11
C SER A 213 -7.07 -12.20 6.48
N ASN A 214 -6.80 -12.39 7.76
CA ASN A 214 -5.44 -12.60 8.29
C ASN A 214 -4.92 -14.04 8.10
N VAL A 215 -5.65 -14.88 7.36
CA VAL A 215 -5.25 -16.25 7.00
C VAL A 215 -5.55 -16.47 5.52
N LEU A 216 -4.50 -16.65 4.73
CA LEU A 216 -4.61 -16.94 3.30
C LEU A 216 -4.20 -18.39 3.05
N THR A 217 -5.04 -19.14 2.34
CA THR A 217 -4.70 -20.49 1.88
C THR A 217 -4.46 -20.44 0.39
N VAL A 218 -3.24 -20.75 -0.03
CA VAL A 218 -2.78 -20.68 -1.42
C VAL A 218 -2.49 -22.09 -1.90
N ALA A 219 -3.25 -22.59 -2.86
CA ALA A 219 -2.89 -23.78 -3.63
C ALA A 219 -2.13 -23.33 -4.89
N GLY A 220 -0.81 -23.33 -4.78
CA GLY A 220 0.08 -22.86 -5.85
C GLY A 220 0.28 -23.90 -6.96
N SER A 221 0.81 -23.44 -8.10
CA SER A 221 0.90 -24.22 -9.33
C SER A 221 2.28 -24.21 -9.99
N VAL A 222 2.44 -25.16 -10.94
CA VAL A 222 3.36 -25.18 -12.11
C VAL A 222 4.04 -23.85 -12.35
N GLU A 223 3.46 -22.87 -13.01
CA GLU A 223 2.54 -22.66 -14.14
C GLU A 223 1.34 -21.77 -13.80
N LEU A 224 1.58 -20.47 -13.98
CA LEU A 224 0.64 -19.37 -14.01
C LEU A 224 0.63 -18.80 -15.44
N HIS A 225 -0.43 -18.08 -15.77
CA HIS A 225 -0.71 -17.52 -17.10
C HIS A 225 -0.73 -16.00 -17.09
N GLY A 226 -0.64 -15.43 -18.28
CA GLY A 226 -0.86 -14.01 -18.52
C GLY A 226 -2.29 -13.59 -18.19
N CYS A 227 -2.49 -12.29 -17.94
CA CYS A 227 -3.82 -11.75 -17.62
C CYS A 227 -3.96 -10.28 -18.05
N ASP A 228 -5.20 -9.79 -18.14
CA ASP A 228 -5.53 -8.35 -18.18
C ASP A 228 -6.13 -7.99 -16.81
N HIS A 229 -5.42 -7.17 -16.03
CA HIS A 229 -5.79 -6.79 -14.66
C HIS A 229 -5.85 -5.28 -14.51
N THR A 230 -6.89 -4.78 -13.85
CA THR A 230 -7.04 -3.34 -13.57
C THR A 230 -6.71 -3.06 -12.11
N ILE A 231 -5.74 -2.18 -11.86
CA ILE A 231 -5.36 -1.76 -10.51
C ILE A 231 -6.53 -1.01 -9.85
N GLY A 232 -6.89 -1.42 -8.63
CA GLY A 232 -7.93 -0.77 -7.84
C GLY A 232 -7.61 0.70 -7.52
N PRO A 233 -8.63 1.54 -7.26
CA PRO A 233 -8.43 2.96 -6.99
C PRO A 233 -7.67 3.20 -5.68
N ASP A 234 -6.89 4.27 -5.62
CA ASP A 234 -6.10 4.60 -4.45
C ASP A 234 -6.96 5.14 -3.29
N HIS A 235 -7.27 4.28 -2.31
CA HIS A 235 -8.05 4.68 -1.13
C HIS A 235 -7.36 5.73 -0.25
N ILE A 236 -6.03 5.90 -0.33
CA ILE A 236 -5.30 6.95 0.37
C ILE A 236 -5.49 8.29 -0.36
N GLU A 237 -5.45 8.27 -1.70
CA GLU A 237 -5.78 9.45 -2.51
C GLU A 237 -7.24 9.87 -2.32
N ILE A 238 -8.17 8.92 -2.35
CA ILE A 238 -9.60 9.17 -2.11
C ILE A 238 -9.79 9.82 -0.73
N GLY A 239 -9.20 9.25 0.33
CA GLY A 239 -9.26 9.83 1.68
C GLY A 239 -8.65 11.24 1.74
N SER A 240 -7.61 11.51 0.97
CA SER A 240 -6.99 12.83 0.88
C SER A 240 -7.91 13.86 0.24
N PHE A 241 -8.56 13.52 -0.88
CA PHE A 241 -9.55 14.40 -1.52
C PHE A 241 -10.79 14.63 -0.66
N MET A 242 -11.25 13.61 0.07
CA MET A 242 -12.36 13.76 1.01
C MET A 242 -12.03 14.78 2.10
N ALA A 243 -10.87 14.64 2.75
CA ALA A 243 -10.43 15.56 3.79
C ALA A 243 -10.22 16.97 3.23
N LEU A 244 -9.66 17.09 2.02
CA LEU A 244 -9.45 18.34 1.32
C LEU A 244 -10.78 19.07 1.03
N ALA A 245 -11.82 18.36 0.59
CA ALA A 245 -13.16 18.92 0.44
C ALA A 245 -13.72 19.43 1.78
N GLY A 246 -13.53 18.64 2.84
CA GLY A 246 -13.92 18.99 4.20
C GLY A 246 -13.28 20.28 4.72
N VAL A 247 -11.94 20.40 4.65
CA VAL A 247 -11.22 21.57 5.18
C VAL A 247 -11.44 22.84 4.35
N THR A 248 -11.76 22.71 3.07
CA THR A 248 -12.07 23.86 2.20
C THR A 248 -13.55 24.25 2.23
N GLY A 249 -14.42 23.43 2.86
CA GLY A 249 -15.86 23.63 2.90
C GLY A 249 -16.55 23.41 1.54
N GLY A 250 -15.86 22.78 0.60
CA GLY A 250 -16.31 22.56 -0.77
C GLY A 250 -17.02 21.22 -0.98
N GLU A 251 -17.55 21.01 -2.19
CA GLU A 251 -18.28 19.79 -2.59
C GLU A 251 -17.51 19.02 -3.65
N VAL A 252 -17.07 17.81 -3.32
CA VAL A 252 -16.28 16.98 -4.25
C VAL A 252 -16.97 15.63 -4.44
N ARG A 253 -17.19 15.26 -5.70
CA ARG A 253 -17.52 13.87 -6.08
C ARG A 253 -16.23 13.16 -6.52
N ILE A 254 -15.94 12.04 -5.88
CA ILE A 254 -14.82 11.17 -6.21
C ILE A 254 -15.40 9.95 -6.90
N LYS A 255 -15.07 9.76 -8.17
CA LYS A 255 -15.64 8.71 -9.02
C LYS A 255 -14.91 7.40 -8.90
N ASP A 256 -15.58 6.32 -9.31
CA ASP A 256 -14.98 5.02 -9.63
C ASP A 256 -14.14 4.47 -8.45
N THR A 257 -14.67 4.62 -7.23
CA THR A 257 -14.01 4.18 -5.99
C THR A 257 -14.34 2.72 -5.66
N MET A 258 -13.79 2.22 -4.55
CA MET A 258 -14.16 0.92 -3.98
C MET A 258 -14.76 1.14 -2.59
N PRO A 259 -16.10 1.24 -2.45
CA PRO A 259 -16.72 1.59 -1.17
C PRO A 259 -16.33 0.71 0.03
N ALA A 260 -16.01 -0.57 -0.22
CA ALA A 260 -15.53 -1.50 0.80
C ALA A 260 -14.20 -1.05 1.43
N ASP A 261 -13.30 -0.48 0.62
CA ASP A 261 -11.97 -0.01 1.02
C ASP A 261 -12.02 1.35 1.73
N LEU A 262 -13.19 1.98 1.80
CA LEU A 262 -13.39 3.27 2.44
C LEU A 262 -14.10 3.18 3.78
N ARG A 263 -14.53 1.97 4.19
CA ARG A 263 -15.38 1.80 5.37
C ARG A 263 -14.78 2.38 6.65
N MET A 264 -13.53 2.04 6.96
CA MET A 264 -12.87 2.54 8.17
C MET A 264 -12.51 4.03 8.05
N ILE A 265 -12.09 4.46 6.85
CA ILE A 265 -11.77 5.87 6.57
C ILE A 265 -12.99 6.75 6.82
N ARG A 266 -14.14 6.39 6.24
CA ARG A 266 -15.40 7.10 6.41
C ARG A 266 -15.89 7.10 7.85
N LEU A 267 -15.74 5.97 8.57
CA LEU A 267 -16.08 5.90 9.99
C LEU A 267 -15.26 6.89 10.82
N VAL A 268 -13.95 6.95 10.60
CA VAL A 268 -13.06 7.89 11.30
C VAL A 268 -13.36 9.34 10.90
N PHE A 269 -13.57 9.61 9.61
CA PHE A 269 -13.89 10.96 9.13
C PHE A 269 -15.23 11.46 9.67
N ASP A 270 -16.25 10.60 9.75
CA ASP A 270 -17.54 10.94 10.36
C ASP A 270 -17.37 11.32 11.84
N ARG A 271 -16.52 10.59 12.60
CA ARG A 271 -16.18 10.94 13.99
C ARG A 271 -15.40 12.26 14.10
N ILE A 272 -14.70 12.69 13.06
CA ILE A 272 -14.04 14.00 12.98
C ILE A 272 -14.99 15.08 12.45
N GLY A 273 -16.22 14.72 12.09
CA GLY A 273 -17.29 15.62 11.67
C GLY A 273 -17.43 15.77 10.15
N LEU A 274 -16.68 15.00 9.36
CA LEU A 274 -16.73 15.00 7.90
C LEU A 274 -17.63 13.88 7.39
N ARG A 275 -18.79 14.26 6.85
CA ARG A 275 -19.75 13.32 6.27
C ARG A 275 -19.49 13.10 4.79
N SER A 276 -19.83 11.90 4.33
CA SER A 276 -19.77 11.49 2.93
C SER A 276 -20.90 10.53 2.61
N GLU A 277 -21.35 10.55 1.36
CA GLU A 277 -22.41 9.70 0.82
C GLU A 277 -21.84 8.75 -0.23
N LEU A 278 -22.40 7.54 -0.33
CA LEU A 278 -22.06 6.59 -1.40
C LEU A 278 -23.17 6.63 -2.44
N GLU A 279 -22.79 6.82 -3.69
CA GLU A 279 -23.68 6.81 -4.85
C GLU A 279 -23.18 5.75 -5.84
N GLY A 280 -23.56 4.49 -5.63
CA GLY A 280 -22.92 3.37 -6.32
C GLY A 280 -21.46 3.24 -5.87
N ASP A 281 -20.54 3.29 -6.83
CA ASP A 281 -19.09 3.25 -6.59
C ASP A 281 -18.49 4.65 -6.37
N ASP A 282 -19.28 5.71 -6.48
CA ASP A 282 -18.82 7.08 -6.25
C ASP A 282 -18.98 7.48 -4.77
N VAL A 283 -18.09 8.37 -4.32
CA VAL A 283 -18.18 9.03 -3.02
C VAL A 283 -18.47 10.50 -3.22
N LEU A 284 -19.54 11.00 -2.61
CA LEU A 284 -19.84 12.43 -2.56
C LEU A 284 -19.48 12.97 -1.18
N VAL A 285 -18.67 14.04 -1.13
CA VAL A 285 -18.47 14.87 0.05
C VAL A 285 -19.27 16.16 -0.13
N PRO A 286 -20.40 16.34 0.58
CA PRO A 286 -21.21 17.55 0.47
C PRO A 286 -20.45 18.80 0.91
N GLY A 287 -20.75 19.95 0.30
CA GLY A 287 -20.19 21.25 0.69
C GLY A 287 -20.84 21.87 1.92
N GLY A 288 -20.21 22.90 2.48
CA GLY A 288 -20.77 23.72 3.57
C GLY A 288 -20.96 22.99 4.91
N GLN A 289 -20.27 21.87 5.12
CA GLN A 289 -20.39 21.08 6.35
C GLN A 289 -19.84 21.84 7.57
N GLN A 290 -20.51 21.66 8.71
CA GLN A 290 -19.99 22.08 10.00
C GLN A 290 -19.20 20.92 10.62
N LEU A 291 -17.88 20.97 10.54
CA LEU A 291 -17.02 19.94 11.08
C LEU A 291 -17.04 20.00 12.61
N VAL A 292 -17.59 18.97 13.25
CA VAL A 292 -17.64 18.85 14.72
C VAL A 292 -17.14 17.48 15.10
N VAL A 293 -16.08 17.44 15.92
CA VAL A 293 -15.53 16.19 16.45
C VAL A 293 -16.57 15.56 17.36
N ALA A 294 -16.90 14.30 17.08
CA ALA A 294 -17.81 13.50 17.88
C ALA A 294 -17.26 13.31 19.31
N ARG A 295 -18.15 12.97 20.23
CA ARG A 295 -17.81 12.56 21.60
C ARG A 295 -18.23 11.11 21.79
N ASP A 296 -17.39 10.35 22.47
CA ASP A 296 -17.80 9.03 22.93
C ASP A 296 -18.78 9.18 24.10
N VAL A 297 -19.50 8.09 24.40
CA VAL A 297 -20.50 8.07 25.48
C VAL A 297 -19.90 8.62 26.79
N GLY A 298 -20.59 9.56 27.42
CA GLY A 298 -20.11 10.25 28.63
C GLY A 298 -19.22 11.47 28.35
N GLU A 299 -19.33 12.08 27.16
CA GLU A 299 -18.57 13.27 26.75
C GLU A 299 -17.05 13.08 26.66
N HIS A 300 -16.61 11.82 26.57
CA HIS A 300 -15.19 11.49 26.46
C HIS A 300 -14.63 11.95 25.11
N LYS A 301 -13.37 12.41 25.12
CA LYS A 301 -12.63 12.72 23.90
C LYS A 301 -12.43 11.44 23.09
N ILE A 302 -12.67 11.52 21.79
CA ILE A 302 -12.43 10.38 20.90
C ILE A 302 -10.92 10.18 20.68
N LYS A 303 -10.57 8.94 20.35
CA LYS A 303 -9.24 8.57 19.87
C LYS A 303 -9.33 8.05 18.45
N VAL A 304 -8.48 8.56 17.58
CA VAL A 304 -8.14 7.94 16.29
C VAL A 304 -6.80 7.25 16.46
N GLN A 305 -6.75 5.97 16.13
CA GLN A 305 -5.54 5.17 16.21
C GLN A 305 -5.38 4.40 14.90
N ASP A 306 -4.20 4.48 14.33
CA ASP A 306 -3.81 3.72 13.15
C ASP A 306 -3.57 2.23 13.47
N GLY A 307 -3.50 1.42 12.43
CA GLY A 307 -3.11 0.03 12.59
C GLY A 307 -3.16 -0.76 11.28
N PRO A 308 -2.74 -2.04 11.32
CA PRO A 308 -2.96 -2.97 10.22
C PRO A 308 -4.44 -3.07 9.85
N TRP A 309 -4.73 -3.25 8.56
CA TRP A 309 -6.10 -3.33 8.06
C TRP A 309 -6.91 -4.41 8.80
N PRO A 310 -8.19 -4.16 9.17
CA PRO A 310 -9.05 -3.04 8.78
C PRO A 310 -9.04 -1.83 9.72
N ALA A 311 -7.99 -1.64 10.53
CA ALA A 311 -7.83 -0.41 11.31
C ALA A 311 -7.61 0.82 10.40
N PHE A 312 -7.58 2.01 10.99
CA PHE A 312 -7.39 3.24 10.22
C PHE A 312 -6.01 3.23 9.55
N PRO A 313 -5.90 3.53 8.24
CA PRO A 313 -4.61 3.49 7.55
C PRO A 313 -3.66 4.53 8.12
N ALA A 314 -2.48 4.11 8.53
CA ALA A 314 -1.43 5.02 9.01
C ALA A 314 -1.05 6.08 7.95
N ASP A 315 -1.21 5.74 6.67
CA ASP A 315 -1.02 6.65 5.53
C ASP A 315 -1.95 7.88 5.55
N LEU A 316 -3.12 7.76 6.19
CA LEU A 316 -4.07 8.86 6.36
C LEU A 316 -3.95 9.55 7.73
N THR A 317 -3.01 9.17 8.59
CA THR A 317 -2.78 9.83 9.90
C THR A 317 -2.49 11.32 9.73
N SER A 318 -1.63 11.68 8.77
CA SER A 318 -1.32 13.10 8.52
C SER A 318 -2.53 13.89 8.01
N ILE A 319 -3.35 13.24 7.19
CA ILE A 319 -4.56 13.80 6.60
C ILE A 319 -5.64 14.03 7.68
N VAL A 320 -5.87 13.06 8.57
CA VAL A 320 -6.85 13.22 9.65
C VAL A 320 -6.39 14.26 10.68
N VAL A 321 -5.09 14.38 10.93
CA VAL A 321 -4.52 15.46 11.77
C VAL A 321 -4.85 16.82 11.14
N ALA A 322 -4.56 17.01 9.85
CA ALA A 322 -4.85 18.26 9.15
C ALA A 322 -6.35 18.58 9.16
N LEU A 323 -7.21 17.60 8.87
CA LEU A 323 -8.66 17.75 8.96
C LEU A 323 -9.12 18.16 10.37
N ALA A 324 -8.60 17.51 11.41
CA ALA A 324 -8.95 17.78 12.79
C ALA A 324 -8.59 19.21 13.25
N THR A 325 -7.58 19.85 12.64
CA THR A 325 -7.28 21.28 12.94
C THR A 325 -8.44 22.22 12.59
N GLN A 326 -9.30 21.80 11.65
CA GLN A 326 -10.46 22.56 11.17
C GLN A 326 -11.79 22.08 11.78
N SER A 327 -11.78 20.97 12.51
CA SER A 327 -12.97 20.41 13.18
C SER A 327 -13.15 20.96 14.59
N ARG A 328 -14.35 21.46 14.90
CA ARG A 328 -14.67 21.95 16.25
C ARG A 328 -14.63 20.82 17.28
N GLY A 329 -13.70 20.88 18.21
CA GLY A 329 -13.53 19.90 19.29
C GLY A 329 -12.07 19.49 19.49
N SER A 330 -11.85 18.40 20.21
CA SER A 330 -10.50 17.91 20.52
C SER A 330 -10.46 16.39 20.34
N VAL A 331 -9.41 15.90 19.68
CA VAL A 331 -9.18 14.48 19.39
C VAL A 331 -7.76 14.08 19.78
N LEU A 332 -7.61 12.87 20.33
CA LEU A 332 -6.31 12.22 20.48
C LEU A 332 -6.00 11.41 19.22
N ILE A 333 -4.90 11.72 18.55
CA ILE A 333 -4.35 10.91 17.47
C ILE A 333 -3.21 10.08 18.04
N HIS A 334 -3.24 8.77 17.78
CA HIS A 334 -2.22 7.81 18.20
C HIS A 334 -1.67 7.09 16.97
N GLU A 335 -0.42 7.38 16.63
CA GLU A 335 0.35 6.80 15.54
C GLU A 335 1.40 5.84 16.12
N TRP A 336 1.00 4.60 16.35
CA TRP A 336 1.85 3.66 17.09
C TRP A 336 2.78 2.85 16.18
N MET A 337 2.46 2.76 14.88
CA MET A 337 3.23 1.96 13.93
C MET A 337 4.56 2.60 13.54
N PHE A 338 4.63 3.93 13.41
CA PHE A 338 5.82 4.62 12.89
C PHE A 338 6.28 5.79 13.79
N GLU A 339 7.48 5.65 14.36
CA GLU A 339 8.06 6.53 15.40
C GLU A 339 8.21 8.00 14.99
N ASN A 340 8.37 8.28 13.70
CA ASN A 340 8.64 9.64 13.19
C ASN A 340 7.47 10.22 12.35
N ARG A 341 6.32 9.55 12.32
CA ARG A 341 5.23 9.92 11.41
C ARG A 341 4.45 11.15 11.87
N LEU A 342 4.61 11.60 13.11
CA LEU A 342 4.00 12.83 13.64
C LEU A 342 4.92 14.07 13.60
N VAL A 343 6.15 13.94 13.08
CA VAL A 343 7.14 15.04 13.07
C VAL A 343 6.65 16.26 12.29
N PHE A 344 5.80 16.09 11.27
CA PHE A 344 5.26 17.20 10.46
C PHE A 344 4.34 18.16 11.23
N THR A 345 3.88 17.77 12.43
CA THR A 345 2.94 18.59 13.22
C THR A 345 3.56 19.91 13.67
N ASP A 346 4.89 20.00 13.77
CA ASP A 346 5.61 21.24 14.04
C ASP A 346 5.34 22.32 12.97
N LYS A 347 5.20 21.91 11.71
CA LYS A 347 4.89 22.80 10.58
C LYS A 347 3.46 23.32 10.67
N LEU A 348 2.51 22.48 11.06
CA LEU A 348 1.13 22.90 11.28
C LEU A 348 1.00 23.87 12.45
N VAL A 349 1.73 23.62 13.56
CA VAL A 349 1.79 24.56 14.68
C VAL A 349 2.37 25.91 14.24
N ALA A 350 3.43 25.89 13.43
CA ALA A 350 4.00 27.12 12.85
C ALA A 350 3.02 27.87 11.91
N MET A 351 2.03 27.17 11.36
CA MET A 351 0.95 27.75 10.54
C MET A 351 -0.22 28.29 11.37
N GLY A 352 -0.31 27.97 12.68
CA GLY A 352 -1.38 28.45 13.56
C GLY A 352 -2.25 27.35 14.20
N ALA A 353 -1.98 26.09 13.90
CA ALA A 353 -2.75 24.97 14.44
C ALA A 353 -2.53 24.76 15.95
N ASP A 354 -3.59 24.42 16.68
CA ASP A 354 -3.52 24.03 18.09
C ASP A 354 -3.31 22.51 18.21
N ILE A 355 -2.03 22.13 18.28
CA ILE A 355 -1.58 20.73 18.40
C ILE A 355 -0.63 20.61 19.58
N THR A 356 -0.95 19.72 20.52
CA THR A 356 -0.08 19.34 21.64
C THR A 356 0.55 17.97 21.36
N LEU A 357 1.87 17.93 21.16
CA LEU A 357 2.63 16.68 21.10
C LEU A 357 2.77 16.10 22.51
N CYS A 358 2.17 14.93 22.74
CA CYS A 358 2.23 14.23 24.02
C CYS A 358 3.51 13.41 24.16
N ASP A 359 3.91 12.75 23.07
CA ASP A 359 5.12 11.94 22.89
C ASP A 359 5.30 11.64 21.37
N PRO A 360 6.33 10.89 20.94
CA PRO A 360 6.56 10.63 19.51
C PRO A 360 5.39 9.98 18.75
N HIS A 361 4.48 9.30 19.46
CA HIS A 361 3.37 8.55 18.88
C HIS A 361 2.01 9.20 19.11
N ARG A 362 1.91 10.26 19.91
CA ARG A 362 0.61 10.82 20.31
C ARG A 362 0.58 12.33 20.20
N VAL A 363 -0.46 12.85 19.54
CA VAL A 363 -0.81 14.27 19.52
C VAL A 363 -2.26 14.49 19.90
N ILE A 364 -2.53 15.59 20.61
CA ILE A 364 -3.89 16.11 20.80
C ILE A 364 -4.06 17.27 19.83
N VAL A 365 -5.06 17.17 18.96
CA VAL A 365 -5.44 18.24 18.04
C VAL A 365 -6.71 18.89 18.56
N THR A 366 -6.75 20.22 18.61
CA THR A 366 -7.93 21.00 18.99
C THR A 366 -8.28 21.98 17.88
N GLY A 367 -9.50 21.91 17.36
CA GLY A 367 -9.99 22.80 16.31
C GLY A 367 -11.30 23.51 16.67
N PRO A 368 -11.74 24.46 15.84
CA PRO A 368 -11.00 25.00 14.70
C PRO A 368 -9.84 25.91 15.17
N SER A 369 -8.74 25.88 14.44
CA SER A 369 -7.56 26.74 14.64
C SER A 369 -7.18 27.44 13.33
N ARG A 370 -6.42 28.55 13.43
CA ARG A 370 -6.13 29.43 12.31
C ARG A 370 -5.10 28.87 11.34
#